data_AF-A0A0C1QXZ2-F1
#
_entry.id   AF-A0A0C1QXZ2-F1
#
_cell.length_a   1.000
_cell.length_b   1.000
_cell.length_c   1.000
_cell.angle_alpha   90.00
_cell.angle_beta   90.00
_cell.angle_gamma   90.00
#
_symmetry.space_group_name_H-M   'P 1'
#
loop_
_entity.id
_entity.type
_entity.pdbx_description
1 polymer ?
#
loop_
_entity_poly.entity_id
_entity_poly.type
_entity_poly.pdbx_seq_one_letter_code
_entity_poly.pdbx_strand_id
1 'polypeptide(L)'
;MSKDKDERKRPQLRLVVNNVEKRSGRPVAGEDDFIALDELILRRHEFRGHFYAGVGRLQEKAYRSLERYLERKGWAYGLDPLHGRLMVIPAGLVCPEAIVPDSSQQDEVLVFAGEDLTGVGLCLSVEMIIPFWSDDDAVMEDALLSAPILPYGMLFLEENRQDGYLDLIYRVALPLYPPAPTVRVLDKLFAVARTELAETLRTLADFSD
;
A
#
# COMPACT_ATOMS: atom_id res chain seq x y z
N MET A 1 6.86 21.76 27.34
CA MET A 1 7.62 22.45 26.27
C MET A 1 6.89 22.21 24.97
N SER A 2 6.27 23.26 24.44
CA SER A 2 5.47 23.24 23.22
C SER A 2 6.36 22.87 22.04
N LYS A 3 6.11 21.71 21.44
CA LYS A 3 6.58 21.45 20.07
C LYS A 3 5.68 22.28 19.17
N ASP A 4 6.23 23.35 18.61
CA ASP A 4 5.78 23.94 17.35
C ASP A 4 5.70 22.79 16.33
N LYS A 5 4.53 22.16 16.23
CA LYS A 5 4.18 21.30 15.10
C LYS A 5 3.55 22.25 14.10
N ASP A 6 4.33 22.67 13.13
CA ASP A 6 3.84 23.31 11.93
C ASP A 6 2.78 22.36 11.31
N GLU A 7 1.50 22.64 11.54
CA GLU A 7 0.32 21.82 11.18
C GLU A 7 0.23 21.55 9.66
N ARG A 8 1.05 22.23 8.86
CA ARG A 8 0.98 22.24 7.40
C ARG A 8 1.86 21.22 6.69
N LYS A 9 2.63 20.39 7.42
CA LYS A 9 3.53 19.40 6.82
C LYS A 9 3.56 18.11 7.62
N ARG A 10 2.50 17.29 7.52
CA ARG A 10 2.61 15.88 7.93
C ARG A 10 3.74 15.25 7.09
N PRO A 11 4.79 14.68 7.70
CA PRO A 11 5.82 13.97 6.96
C PRO A 11 5.19 12.77 6.25
N GLN A 12 5.70 12.46 5.05
CA GLN A 12 5.40 11.30 4.18
C GLN A 12 4.49 10.23 4.82
N LEU A 13 3.27 10.08 4.30
CA LEU A 13 2.30 9.10 4.79
C LEU A 13 2.89 7.70 4.66
N ARG A 14 3.18 7.10 5.83
CA ARG A 14 3.95 5.86 5.96
C ARG A 14 3.02 4.66 5.96
N LEU A 15 2.97 3.90 4.89
CA LEU A 15 2.49 2.52 5.00
C LEU A 15 3.58 1.64 5.62
N VAL A 16 3.70 1.68 6.94
CA VAL A 16 4.20 0.51 7.67
C VAL A 16 3.03 -0.47 7.75
N VAL A 17 2.59 -1.01 6.60
CA VAL A 17 1.59 -2.09 6.62
C VAL A 17 2.20 -3.19 7.45
N ASN A 18 1.52 -3.48 8.54
CA ASN A 18 1.79 -4.56 9.44
C ASN A 18 1.59 -5.87 8.64
N ASN A 19 2.66 -6.31 7.97
CA ASN A 19 2.69 -7.61 7.28
C ASN A 19 2.15 -8.65 8.26
N VAL A 20 1.24 -9.50 7.80
CA VAL A 20 0.65 -10.58 8.60
C VAL A 20 1.74 -11.45 9.25
N GLU A 21 2.92 -11.56 8.63
CA GLU A 21 4.10 -12.24 9.19
C GLU A 21 4.73 -11.48 10.38
N LYS A 22 4.73 -10.14 10.37
CA LYS A 22 5.19 -9.28 11.49
C LYS A 22 4.16 -9.20 12.64
N ARG A 23 2.92 -9.68 12.47
CA ARG A 23 1.93 -9.80 13.57
C ARG A 23 2.33 -10.83 14.64
N SER A 24 3.29 -11.71 14.34
CA SER A 24 3.73 -12.77 15.25
C SER A 24 4.80 -12.35 16.26
N GLY A 25 5.43 -11.17 16.07
CA GLY A 25 6.45 -10.64 16.96
C GLY A 25 5.95 -9.44 17.77
N ARG A 26 5.95 -9.56 19.09
CA ARG A 26 5.82 -8.39 19.99
C ARG A 26 6.83 -7.29 19.59
N PRO A 27 6.50 -6.00 19.80
CA PRO A 27 7.25 -4.87 19.26
C PRO A 27 8.73 -4.89 19.71
N VAL A 28 9.64 -4.74 18.74
CA VAL A 28 11.02 -4.34 19.00
C VAL A 28 11.04 -2.82 18.94
N ALA A 29 11.47 -2.19 20.03
CA ALA A 29 11.61 -0.73 20.09
C ALA A 29 12.71 -0.27 19.13
N GLY A 30 12.34 0.53 18.13
CA GLY A 30 13.24 1.16 17.16
C GLY A 30 12.40 1.80 16.04
N GLU A 31 12.78 3.01 15.61
CA GLU A 31 12.29 3.56 14.35
C GLU A 31 12.83 2.66 13.23
N ASP A 32 11.97 1.92 12.52
CA ASP A 32 12.41 1.14 11.36
C ASP A 32 12.93 2.14 10.29
N ASP A 33 14.14 1.92 9.76
CA ASP A 33 14.75 2.78 8.74
C ASP A 33 13.88 2.82 7.47
N PHE A 34 13.28 3.98 7.19
CA PHE A 34 12.43 4.20 6.01
C PHE A 34 13.26 4.44 4.74
N ILE A 35 12.85 3.82 3.63
CA ILE A 35 13.46 4.03 2.32
C ILE A 35 12.42 4.70 1.41
N ALA A 36 12.72 5.91 0.95
CA ALA A 36 11.81 6.66 0.08
C ALA A 36 11.57 5.93 -1.25
N LEU A 37 10.38 6.09 -1.85
CA LEU A 37 10.03 5.47 -3.13
C LEU A 37 11.06 5.74 -4.24
N ASP A 38 11.54 6.98 -4.37
CA ASP A 38 12.56 7.33 -5.37
C ASP A 38 13.85 6.52 -5.18
N GLU A 39 14.25 6.29 -3.92
CA GLU A 39 15.40 5.45 -3.60
C GLU A 39 15.11 3.98 -3.88
N LEU A 40 13.92 3.47 -3.52
CA LEU A 40 13.49 2.11 -3.83
C LEU A 40 13.47 1.84 -5.34
N ILE A 41 13.06 2.82 -6.15
CA ILE A 41 13.07 2.74 -7.62
C ILE A 41 14.52 2.79 -8.14
N LEU A 42 15.32 3.76 -7.69
CA LEU A 42 16.68 4.00 -8.16
C LEU A 42 17.61 2.82 -7.84
N ARG A 43 17.53 2.32 -6.60
CA ARG A 43 18.38 1.24 -6.07
C ARG A 43 17.70 -0.12 -6.12
N ARG A 44 16.59 -0.26 -6.86
CA ARG A 44 15.79 -1.49 -6.96
C ARG A 44 16.63 -2.75 -7.20
N HIS A 45 17.63 -2.66 -8.08
CA HIS A 45 18.50 -3.79 -8.41
C HIS A 45 19.36 -4.26 -7.23
N GLU A 46 19.79 -3.33 -6.37
CA GLU A 46 20.54 -3.62 -5.15
C GLU A 46 19.63 -4.28 -4.10
N PHE A 47 18.41 -3.75 -3.92
CA PHE A 47 17.46 -4.28 -2.95
C PHE A 47 16.86 -5.62 -3.34
N ARG A 48 16.82 -5.95 -4.64
CA ARG A 48 16.19 -7.18 -5.16
C ARG A 48 16.69 -8.44 -4.46
N GLY A 49 17.99 -8.55 -4.19
CA GLY A 49 18.55 -9.72 -3.48
C GLY A 49 17.99 -9.87 -2.07
N HIS A 50 17.93 -8.78 -1.32
CA HIS A 50 17.38 -8.73 0.04
C HIS A 50 15.87 -8.95 0.05
N PHE A 51 15.15 -8.35 -0.90
CA PHE A 51 13.71 -8.50 -1.07
C PHE A 51 13.29 -9.97 -1.23
N TYR A 52 14.03 -10.73 -2.05
CA TYR A 52 13.74 -12.14 -2.31
C TYR A 52 14.34 -13.10 -1.27
N ALA A 53 15.15 -12.61 -0.33
CA ALA A 53 15.79 -13.45 0.68
C ALA A 53 14.73 -14.06 1.61
N GLY A 54 14.60 -15.40 1.57
CA GLY A 54 13.64 -16.13 2.41
C GLY A 54 12.17 -16.02 1.96
N VAL A 55 11.94 -15.64 0.70
CA VAL A 55 10.61 -15.65 0.07
C VAL A 55 10.25 -17.07 -0.39
N GLY A 56 9.01 -17.50 -0.16
CA GLY A 56 8.51 -18.79 -0.63
C GLY A 56 8.49 -18.89 -2.16
N ARG A 57 8.59 -20.10 -2.72
CA ARG A 57 8.63 -20.30 -4.19
C ARG A 57 7.40 -19.72 -4.91
N LEU A 58 6.23 -19.79 -4.27
CA LEU A 58 4.98 -19.28 -4.84
C LEU A 58 4.96 -17.75 -4.84
N GLN A 59 5.30 -17.14 -3.70
CA GLN A 59 5.46 -15.68 -3.58
C GLN A 59 6.50 -15.15 -4.57
N GLU A 60 7.66 -15.80 -4.69
CA GLU A 60 8.71 -15.39 -5.63
C GLU A 60 8.18 -15.39 -7.07
N LYS A 61 7.44 -16.44 -7.47
CA LYS A 61 6.83 -16.52 -8.79
C LYS A 61 5.80 -15.40 -9.02
N ALA A 62 5.03 -15.04 -8.01
CA ALA A 62 4.07 -13.94 -8.09
C ALA A 62 4.78 -12.59 -8.28
N TYR A 63 5.77 -12.28 -7.43
CA TYR A 63 6.55 -11.04 -7.54
C TYR A 63 7.28 -10.95 -8.88
N ARG A 64 7.93 -12.01 -9.35
CA ARG A 64 8.57 -12.02 -10.69
C ARG A 64 7.57 -11.82 -11.83
N SER A 65 6.31 -12.23 -11.65
CA SER A 65 5.25 -12.01 -12.64
C SER A 65 4.73 -10.59 -12.61
N LEU A 66 4.65 -9.98 -11.41
CA LEU A 66 4.36 -8.56 -11.22
C LEU A 66 5.45 -7.68 -11.81
N GLU A 67 6.73 -7.93 -11.51
CA GLU A 67 7.86 -7.19 -12.08
C GLU A 67 7.79 -7.16 -13.62
N ARG A 68 7.65 -8.33 -14.25
CA ARG A 68 7.49 -8.43 -15.71
C ARG A 68 6.23 -7.76 -16.25
N TYR A 69 5.18 -7.66 -15.46
CA TYR A 69 3.96 -6.96 -15.84
C TYR A 69 4.20 -5.45 -15.82
N LEU A 70 4.79 -4.92 -14.75
CA LEU A 70 5.10 -3.50 -14.58
C LEU A 70 6.14 -3.01 -15.59
N GLU A 71 7.20 -3.80 -15.82
CA GLU A 71 8.22 -3.54 -16.85
C GLU A 71 7.57 -3.40 -18.24
N ARG A 72 6.63 -4.29 -18.60
CA ARG A 72 5.91 -4.22 -19.88
C ARG A 72 4.95 -3.05 -19.99
N LYS A 73 4.37 -2.61 -18.88
CA LYS A 73 3.53 -1.39 -18.82
C LYS A 73 4.37 -0.11 -18.82
N GLY A 74 5.68 -0.22 -18.61
CA GLY A 74 6.56 0.94 -18.43
C GLY A 74 6.36 1.65 -17.09
N TRP A 75 5.84 0.94 -16.08
CA TRP A 75 5.56 1.52 -14.76
C TRP A 75 6.80 1.44 -13.88
N ALA A 76 7.15 2.56 -13.25
CA ALA A 76 8.17 2.58 -12.21
C ALA A 76 7.65 1.85 -10.96
N TYR A 77 8.54 1.16 -10.27
CA TYR A 77 8.24 0.46 -9.03
C TYR A 77 9.50 0.26 -8.20
N GLY A 78 9.32 0.21 -6.88
CA GLY A 78 10.33 -0.09 -5.88
C GLY A 78 10.13 -1.48 -5.26
N LEU A 79 11.17 -1.99 -4.61
CA LEU A 79 11.14 -3.24 -3.85
C LEU A 79 11.68 -2.98 -2.45
N ASP A 80 10.80 -3.01 -1.44
CA ASP A 80 11.16 -2.74 -0.05
C ASP A 80 11.59 -4.03 0.67
N PRO A 81 12.87 -4.18 1.05
CA PRO A 81 13.35 -5.39 1.73
C PRO A 81 13.11 -5.41 3.24
N LEU A 82 12.70 -4.30 3.87
CA LEU A 82 12.65 -4.11 5.33
C LEU A 82 11.22 -4.20 5.89
N HIS A 83 10.24 -3.65 5.18
CA HIS A 83 8.87 -3.47 5.68
C HIS A 83 7.92 -4.59 5.23
N GLY A 84 8.41 -5.83 5.25
CA GLY A 84 7.56 -6.99 4.95
C GLY A 84 7.47 -7.33 3.46
N ARG A 85 8.49 -6.96 2.67
CA ARG A 85 8.66 -7.34 1.26
C ARG A 85 7.55 -6.80 0.38
N LEU A 86 7.40 -5.48 0.41
CA LEU A 86 6.39 -4.74 -0.33
C LEU A 86 6.94 -4.30 -1.69
N MET A 87 6.15 -4.52 -2.73
CA MET A 87 6.38 -3.86 -4.01
C MET A 87 5.64 -2.53 -3.99
N VAL A 88 6.36 -1.42 -4.18
CA VAL A 88 5.82 -0.07 -4.05
C VAL A 88 5.68 0.55 -5.44
N ILE A 89 4.52 1.10 -5.75
CA ILE A 89 4.21 1.71 -7.05
C ILE A 89 3.74 3.15 -6.81
N PRO A 90 4.20 4.15 -7.57
CA PRO A 90 3.62 5.49 -7.53
C PRO A 90 2.11 5.42 -7.77
N ALA A 91 1.30 5.96 -6.86
CA ALA A 91 -0.16 5.89 -6.98
C ALA A 91 -0.67 6.55 -8.27
N GLY A 92 -0.02 7.63 -8.74
CA GLY A 92 -0.36 8.27 -10.01
C GLY A 92 -0.27 7.38 -11.26
N LEU A 93 0.45 6.25 -11.19
CA LEU A 93 0.45 5.24 -12.26
C LEU A 93 -0.77 4.31 -12.19
N VAL A 94 -1.27 4.04 -10.98
CA VAL A 94 -2.40 3.13 -10.72
C VAL A 94 -3.73 3.88 -10.78
N CYS A 95 -3.83 4.99 -10.08
CA CYS A 95 -5.00 5.85 -9.91
C CYS A 95 -4.55 7.32 -10.07
N PRO A 96 -4.50 7.86 -11.30
CA PRO A 96 -4.17 9.27 -11.55
C PRO A 96 -5.07 10.26 -10.81
N GLU A 97 -6.30 9.85 -10.50
CA GLU A 97 -7.27 10.63 -9.75
C GLU A 97 -6.85 10.88 -8.29
N ALA A 98 -5.89 10.12 -7.77
CA ALA A 98 -5.26 10.39 -6.47
C ALA A 98 -4.31 11.60 -6.49
N ILE A 99 -3.95 12.11 -7.66
CA ILE A 99 -3.06 13.27 -7.77
C ILE A 99 -3.84 14.53 -7.39
N VAL A 100 -3.73 14.94 -6.13
CA VAL A 100 -4.20 16.26 -5.69
C VAL A 100 -3.24 17.34 -6.22
N PRO A 101 -3.72 18.38 -6.92
CA PRO A 101 -2.88 19.50 -7.33
C PRO A 101 -2.21 20.15 -6.11
N ASP A 102 -0.90 20.41 -6.19
CA ASP A 102 -0.07 20.98 -5.13
C ASP A 102 0.13 20.12 -3.84
N SER A 103 -0.36 18.88 -3.80
CA SER A 103 0.12 17.93 -2.79
C SER A 103 1.51 17.45 -3.17
N SER A 104 2.41 17.31 -2.18
CA SER A 104 3.67 16.61 -2.40
C SER A 104 3.32 15.18 -2.78
N GLN A 105 3.30 14.87 -4.08
CA GLN A 105 2.94 13.57 -4.68
C GLN A 105 3.74 12.42 -4.04
N GLN A 106 3.22 11.88 -2.95
CA GLN A 106 3.82 10.85 -2.10
C GLN A 106 2.87 9.66 -1.92
N ASP A 107 1.78 9.63 -2.67
CA ASP A 107 0.81 8.56 -2.60
C ASP A 107 1.41 7.30 -3.22
N GLU A 108 1.42 6.24 -2.41
CA GLU A 108 2.02 4.96 -2.74
C GLU A 108 0.94 3.89 -2.79
N VAL A 109 1.00 3.06 -3.84
CA VAL A 109 0.27 1.81 -3.90
C VAL A 109 1.22 0.68 -3.54
N LEU A 110 0.88 -0.05 -2.51
CA LEU A 110 1.60 -1.23 -2.08
C LEU A 110 0.99 -2.48 -2.65
N VAL A 111 1.86 -3.38 -3.09
CA VAL A 111 1.48 -4.68 -3.60
C VAL A 111 2.21 -5.76 -2.81
N PHE A 112 1.43 -6.66 -2.21
CA PHE A 112 1.93 -7.76 -1.40
C PHE A 112 1.35 -9.10 -1.86
N ALA A 113 2.19 -10.12 -1.95
CA ALA A 113 1.82 -11.49 -2.25
C ALA A 113 1.95 -12.36 -0.98
N GLY A 114 0.83 -12.79 -0.41
CA GLY A 114 0.76 -13.69 0.74
C GLY A 114 0.41 -15.11 0.32
N GLU A 115 0.99 -16.13 0.96
CA GLU A 115 0.50 -17.51 0.76
C GLU A 115 -0.81 -17.69 1.54
N ASP A 116 -1.73 -18.49 1.01
CA ASP A 116 -2.93 -18.84 1.76
C ASP A 116 -2.59 -19.76 2.95
N LEU A 117 -3.53 -19.91 3.89
CA LEU A 117 -3.35 -20.74 5.09
C LEU A 117 -3.07 -22.22 4.78
N THR A 118 -3.37 -22.66 3.56
CA THR A 118 -3.15 -24.05 3.12
C THR A 118 -1.79 -24.23 2.43
N GLY A 119 -1.09 -23.15 2.11
CA GLY A 119 0.17 -23.15 1.36
C GLY A 119 0.01 -23.55 -0.12
N VAL A 120 -1.22 -23.56 -0.64
CA VAL A 120 -1.53 -24.03 -2.02
C VAL A 120 -1.91 -22.87 -2.93
N GLY A 121 -2.57 -21.86 -2.38
CA GLY A 121 -2.95 -20.63 -3.05
C GLY A 121 -2.10 -19.44 -2.65
N LEU A 122 -2.32 -18.35 -3.36
CA LEU A 122 -1.66 -17.07 -3.13
C LEU A 122 -2.72 -15.98 -3.09
N CYS A 123 -2.59 -15.01 -2.20
CA CYS A 123 -3.43 -13.82 -2.17
C CYS A 123 -2.57 -12.63 -2.61
N LEU A 124 -3.05 -11.89 -3.60
CA LEU A 124 -2.43 -10.66 -4.04
C LEU A 124 -3.23 -9.48 -3.48
N SER A 125 -2.60 -8.69 -2.61
CA SER A 125 -3.17 -7.51 -1.98
C SER A 125 -2.62 -6.24 -2.66
N VAL A 126 -3.50 -5.27 -2.88
CA VAL A 126 -3.18 -3.91 -3.29
C VAL A 126 -3.71 -2.97 -2.22
N GLU A 127 -2.85 -2.12 -1.68
CA GLU A 127 -3.15 -1.23 -0.56
C GLU A 127 -2.71 0.20 -0.84
N MET A 128 -3.45 1.16 -0.31
CA MET A 128 -3.12 2.58 -0.39
C MET A 128 -3.61 3.28 0.88
N ILE A 129 -2.75 4.10 1.49
CA ILE A 129 -3.22 5.10 2.47
C ILE A 129 -3.97 6.13 1.67
N ILE A 130 -5.21 6.34 2.06
CA ILE A 130 -6.01 7.42 1.53
C ILE A 130 -5.41 8.74 2.04
N PRO A 131 -5.16 9.74 1.18
CA PRO A 131 -4.65 11.05 1.57
C PRO A 131 -5.72 11.89 2.28
N PHE A 132 -6.35 11.30 3.31
CA PHE A 132 -7.31 11.90 4.21
C PHE A 132 -6.78 11.68 5.63
N TRP A 133 -6.60 12.77 6.38
CA TRP A 133 -6.06 12.71 7.73
C TRP A 133 -6.73 13.75 8.63
N SER A 134 -6.89 13.39 9.89
CA SER A 134 -7.37 14.23 10.97
C SER A 134 -6.63 13.82 12.25
N ASP A 135 -6.36 14.78 13.15
CA ASP A 135 -5.87 14.49 14.50
C ASP A 135 -7.00 14.17 15.48
N ASP A 136 -8.25 14.28 15.04
CA ASP A 136 -9.44 13.83 15.75
C ASP A 136 -9.86 12.42 15.29
N ASP A 137 -9.74 11.45 16.19
CA ASP A 137 -10.13 10.06 15.98
C ASP A 137 -11.62 9.93 15.58
N ALA A 138 -12.50 10.79 16.10
CA ALA A 138 -13.92 10.74 15.78
C ALA A 138 -14.20 11.10 14.30
N VAL A 139 -13.41 12.03 13.74
CA VAL A 139 -13.48 12.37 12.31
C VAL A 139 -12.99 11.21 11.45
N MET A 140 -11.93 10.52 11.88
CA MET A 140 -11.41 9.35 11.17
C MET A 140 -12.40 8.17 11.21
N GLU A 141 -13.06 7.95 12.34
CA GLU A 141 -14.13 6.95 12.48
C GLU A 141 -15.34 7.32 11.59
N ASP A 142 -15.77 8.57 11.59
CA ASP A 142 -16.89 9.02 10.76
C ASP A 142 -16.60 8.90 9.27
N ALA A 143 -15.37 9.23 8.84
CA ALA A 143 -14.91 9.02 7.48
C ALA A 143 -14.96 7.55 7.07
N LEU A 144 -14.53 6.63 7.94
CA LEU A 144 -14.64 5.19 7.70
C LEU A 144 -16.11 4.73 7.57
N LEU A 145 -16.99 5.23 8.45
CA LEU A 145 -18.40 4.84 8.48
C LEU A 145 -19.21 5.40 7.30
N SER A 146 -18.78 6.54 6.77
CA SER A 146 -19.46 7.22 5.66
C SER A 146 -18.92 6.87 4.28
N ALA A 147 -17.74 6.23 4.22
CA ALA A 147 -17.13 5.82 2.97
C ALA A 147 -17.93 4.73 2.24
N PRO A 148 -17.80 4.63 0.90
CA PRO A 148 -18.61 3.71 0.12
C PRO A 148 -18.24 2.24 0.41
N ILE A 149 -19.26 1.40 0.50
CA ILE A 149 -19.08 -0.07 0.51
C ILE A 149 -18.92 -0.53 -0.93
N LEU A 150 -17.70 -0.94 -1.29
CA LEU A 150 -17.35 -1.38 -2.64
C LEU A 150 -17.23 -2.91 -2.71
N PRO A 151 -17.48 -3.51 -3.89
CA PRO A 151 -17.65 -4.96 -4.00
C PRO A 151 -16.36 -5.78 -3.85
N TYR A 152 -15.18 -5.22 -4.12
CA TYR A 152 -13.92 -5.97 -4.08
C TYR A 152 -12.96 -5.54 -2.98
N GLY A 153 -12.95 -4.27 -2.60
CA GLY A 153 -12.08 -3.78 -1.55
C GLY A 153 -12.75 -3.52 -0.21
N MET A 154 -11.93 -3.13 0.75
CA MET A 154 -12.31 -2.80 2.12
C MET A 154 -11.53 -1.58 2.61
N LEU A 155 -12.21 -0.74 3.39
CA LEU A 155 -11.60 0.34 4.15
C LEU A 155 -11.43 -0.07 5.60
N PHE A 156 -10.35 0.37 6.21
CA PHE A 156 -10.10 0.19 7.63
C PHE A 156 -9.15 1.27 8.14
N LEU A 157 -9.18 1.49 9.45
CA LEU A 157 -8.25 2.37 10.15
C LEU A 157 -7.10 1.53 10.71
N GLU A 158 -5.88 2.04 10.59
CA GLU A 158 -4.70 1.47 11.23
C GLU A 158 -3.86 2.59 11.86
N GLU A 159 -3.42 2.39 13.09
CA GLU A 159 -2.53 3.34 13.77
C GLU A 159 -1.14 3.32 13.12
N ASN A 160 -0.71 4.48 12.64
CA ASN A 160 0.61 4.67 12.10
C ASN A 160 1.64 4.68 13.21
N ARG A 161 2.48 3.65 13.26
CA ARG A 161 3.47 3.48 14.33
C ARG A 161 4.49 4.61 14.45
N GLN A 162 4.68 5.39 13.39
CA GLN A 162 5.76 6.39 13.37
C GLN A 162 5.30 7.77 13.88
N ASP A 163 4.00 8.08 13.87
CA ASP A 163 3.46 9.35 14.36
C ASP A 163 2.29 9.20 15.34
N GLY A 164 1.72 8.00 15.47
CA GLY A 164 0.62 7.66 16.38
C GLY A 164 -0.76 8.08 15.86
N TYR A 165 -0.87 8.57 14.62
CA TYR A 165 -2.16 8.95 14.02
C TYR A 165 -2.84 7.76 13.35
N LEU A 166 -4.17 7.82 13.23
CA LEU A 166 -4.93 6.86 12.45
C LEU A 166 -4.80 7.15 10.95
N ASP A 167 -4.42 6.13 10.18
CA ASP A 167 -4.45 6.17 8.73
C ASP A 167 -5.67 5.41 8.22
N LEU A 168 -6.38 6.01 7.27
CA LEU A 168 -7.44 5.35 6.53
C LEU A 168 -6.84 4.61 5.34
N ILE A 169 -6.98 3.28 5.32
CA ILE A 169 -6.35 2.41 4.32
C ILE A 169 -7.41 1.73 3.48
N TYR A 170 -7.24 1.79 2.17
CA TYR A 170 -8.03 1.01 1.21
C TYR A 170 -7.25 -0.22 0.77
N ARG A 171 -7.87 -1.40 0.84
CA ARG A 171 -7.28 -2.68 0.43
C ARG A 171 -8.17 -3.42 -0.56
N VAL A 172 -7.60 -3.89 -1.66
CA VAL A 172 -8.19 -4.91 -2.55
C VAL A 172 -7.35 -6.18 -2.43
N ALA A 173 -7.98 -7.30 -2.10
CA ALA A 173 -7.30 -8.59 -1.99
C ALA A 173 -7.93 -9.62 -2.92
N LEU A 174 -7.11 -10.26 -3.76
CA LEU A 174 -7.54 -11.24 -4.75
C LEU A 174 -6.90 -12.60 -4.46
N PRO A 175 -7.67 -13.62 -4.04
CA PRO A 175 -7.18 -14.98 -3.96
C PRO A 175 -6.91 -15.53 -5.37
N LEU A 176 -5.75 -16.15 -5.55
CA LEU A 176 -5.25 -16.70 -6.81
C LEU A 176 -5.16 -18.22 -6.72
N TYR A 177 -5.91 -18.88 -7.60
CA TYR A 177 -5.91 -20.32 -7.82
C TYR A 177 -6.04 -20.58 -9.33
N PRO A 178 -5.00 -20.98 -10.09
CA PRO A 178 -3.63 -21.39 -9.71
C PRO A 178 -2.70 -20.26 -9.22
N PRO A 179 -1.59 -20.56 -8.50
CA PRO A 179 -0.82 -19.61 -7.68
C PRO A 179 0.17 -18.73 -8.48
N ALA A 180 -0.22 -18.27 -9.67
CA ALA A 180 0.58 -17.33 -10.44
C ALA A 180 -0.33 -16.30 -11.13
N PRO A 181 -0.12 -15.00 -10.89
CA PRO A 181 -0.91 -13.97 -11.53
C PRO A 181 -0.61 -13.96 -13.03
N THR A 182 -1.65 -14.16 -13.85
CA THR A 182 -1.57 -13.94 -15.30
C THR A 182 -1.72 -12.46 -15.61
N VAL A 183 -1.29 -12.03 -16.80
CA VAL A 183 -1.45 -10.63 -17.25
C VAL A 183 -2.90 -10.17 -17.14
N ARG A 184 -3.85 -11.02 -17.57
CA ARG A 184 -5.29 -10.69 -17.53
C ARG A 184 -5.80 -10.52 -16.10
N VAL A 185 -5.29 -11.32 -15.16
CA VAL A 185 -5.63 -11.21 -13.74
C VAL A 185 -5.04 -9.92 -13.15
N LEU A 186 -3.81 -9.58 -13.49
CA LEU A 186 -3.17 -8.33 -13.05
C LEU A 186 -3.86 -7.09 -13.64
N ASP A 187 -4.19 -7.11 -14.93
CA ASP A 187 -4.98 -6.04 -15.57
C ASP A 187 -6.32 -5.86 -14.83
N LYS A 188 -7.02 -6.96 -14.51
CA LYS A 188 -8.28 -6.90 -13.76
C LYS A 188 -8.08 -6.36 -12.34
N LEU A 189 -7.06 -6.82 -11.62
CA LEU A 189 -6.73 -6.34 -10.27
C LEU A 189 -6.50 -4.83 -10.26
N PHE A 190 -5.60 -4.33 -11.12
CA PHE A 190 -5.30 -2.90 -11.17
C PHE A 190 -6.49 -2.07 -11.69
N ALA A 191 -7.32 -2.61 -12.58
CA ALA A 191 -8.55 -1.94 -13.00
C ALA A 191 -9.58 -1.83 -11.86
N VAL A 192 -9.73 -2.87 -11.04
CA VAL A 192 -10.58 -2.86 -9.84
C VAL A 192 -10.03 -1.85 -8.84
N ALA A 193 -8.74 -1.96 -8.49
CA ALA A 193 -8.09 -1.05 -7.55
C ALA A 193 -8.24 0.41 -7.99
N ARG A 194 -7.96 0.73 -9.26
CA ARG A 194 -8.17 2.09 -9.79
C ARG A 194 -9.61 2.58 -9.63
N THR A 195 -10.57 1.76 -10.05
CA THR A 195 -11.98 2.17 -10.05
C THR A 195 -12.47 2.43 -8.63
N GLU A 196 -12.14 1.52 -7.72
CA GLU A 196 -12.63 1.59 -6.34
C GLU A 196 -11.89 2.64 -5.51
N LEU A 197 -10.58 2.82 -5.72
CA LEU A 197 -9.83 3.94 -5.12
C LEU A 197 -10.38 5.28 -5.60
N ALA A 198 -10.61 5.44 -6.92
CA ALA A 198 -11.14 6.69 -7.46
C ALA A 198 -12.56 7.01 -6.95
N GLU A 199 -13.39 5.99 -6.69
CA GLU A 199 -14.71 6.20 -6.06
C GLU A 199 -14.55 6.62 -4.59
N THR A 200 -13.70 5.91 -3.84
CA THR A 200 -13.41 6.21 -2.43
C THR A 200 -12.89 7.63 -2.25
N LEU A 201 -11.91 8.04 -3.06
CA LEU A 201 -11.33 9.38 -3.03
C LEU A 201 -12.36 10.45 -3.35
N ARG A 202 -13.28 10.19 -4.30
CA ARG A 202 -14.35 11.14 -4.63
C ARG A 202 -15.32 11.32 -3.48
N THR A 203 -15.73 10.24 -2.80
CA THR A 203 -16.64 10.37 -1.64
C THR A 203 -15.99 11.11 -0.49
N LEU A 204 -14.69 10.87 -0.23
CA LEU A 204 -13.99 11.52 0.88
C LEU A 204 -13.60 12.96 0.59
N ALA A 205 -13.50 13.36 -0.69
CA ALA A 205 -13.31 14.77 -1.05
C ALA A 205 -14.49 15.64 -0.55
N ASP A 206 -15.71 15.09 -0.56
CA ASP A 206 -16.90 15.78 -0.04
C ASP A 206 -16.88 15.93 1.50
N PHE A 207 -16.00 15.20 2.21
CA PHE A 207 -15.82 15.27 3.67
C PHE A 207 -14.74 16.26 4.11
N SER A 208 -13.86 16.68 3.20
CA SER A 208 -12.74 17.57 3.49
C SER A 208 -13.08 19.08 3.41
N ASP A 209 -14.32 19.41 3.02
CA ASP A 209 -14.88 20.77 2.97
C ASP A 209 -15.79 21.06 4.19
#